data_AF-A0A0B5D1X2-F1
#
_entry.id   AF-A0A0B5D1X2-F1
#
_cell.length_a   1.000
_cell.length_b   1.000
_cell.length_c   1.000
_cell.angle_alpha   90.00
_cell.angle_beta   90.00
_cell.angle_gamma   90.00
#
_symmetry.space_group_name_H-M   'P 1'
#
loop_
_entity.id
_entity.type
_entity.pdbx_description
1 polymer ?
#
loop_
_entity_poly.entity_id
_entity_poly.type
_entity_poly.pdbx_seq_one_letter_code
_entity_poly.pdbx_strand_id
1 'polypeptide(L)'
;MFQSIGWLEIFTLLIVALIVVGPERLPGLIEDVRAAIFAARRAINNAKKELNGEFGPEFDEFRKPLEQVAEYTRLGPRGALTKALFDGDDSALDDFDPQRLMREDPRDTPDARRRTPQPQPSQQQAWQQNQPNPPQSPDDTPKGDYGTGGGFSWADIT
;
A
#
# COMPACT_ATOMS: atom_id res chain seq x y z
N MET A 1 -7.25 2.25 -7.34
CA MET A 1 -7.30 0.83 -7.73
C MET A 1 -5.94 0.30 -8.21
N PHE A 2 -5.12 1.08 -8.91
CA PHE A 2 -3.74 0.67 -9.27
C PHE A 2 -2.69 0.98 -8.18
N GLN A 3 -2.97 1.90 -7.25
CA GLN A 3 -2.09 2.16 -6.09
C GLN A 3 -2.02 1.00 -5.08
N SER A 4 -2.98 0.08 -5.14
CA SER A 4 -3.00 -1.16 -4.36
C SER A 4 -2.32 -2.32 -5.08
N ILE A 5 -1.86 -2.14 -6.33
CA ILE A 5 -0.99 -3.10 -7.00
C ILE A 5 0.42 -2.83 -6.50
N GLY A 6 0.88 -3.71 -5.61
CA GLY A 6 2.26 -3.73 -5.18
C GLY A 6 3.19 -4.24 -6.28
N TRP A 7 4.48 -4.08 -6.06
CA TRP A 7 5.52 -4.64 -6.93
C TRP A 7 5.40 -6.17 -7.07
N LEU A 8 4.88 -6.84 -6.03
CA LEU A 8 4.70 -8.29 -6.02
C LEU A 8 3.61 -8.73 -7.02
N GLU A 9 2.51 -7.98 -7.10
CA GLU A 9 1.42 -8.22 -8.03
C GLU A 9 1.87 -8.00 -9.48
N ILE A 10 2.66 -6.94 -9.74
CA ILE A 10 3.26 -6.71 -11.06
C ILE A 10 4.15 -7.89 -11.46
N PHE A 11 4.99 -8.37 -10.54
CA PHE A 11 5.86 -9.52 -10.78
C PHE A 11 5.06 -10.80 -11.05
N THR A 12 3.96 -11.00 -10.31
CA THR A 12 3.04 -12.14 -10.52
C THR A 12 2.41 -12.08 -11.91
N LEU A 13 1.94 -10.91 -12.34
CA LEU A 13 1.40 -10.73 -13.69
C LEU A 13 2.45 -10.98 -14.77
N LEU A 14 3.70 -10.58 -14.54
CA LEU A 14 4.81 -10.83 -15.46
C LEU A 14 5.05 -12.34 -15.61
N ILE A 15 5.06 -13.09 -14.51
CA ILE A 15 5.18 -14.56 -14.53
C ILE A 15 3.99 -15.19 -15.27
N VAL A 16 2.77 -14.77 -14.98
CA VAL A 16 1.58 -15.29 -15.67
C VAL A 16 1.66 -15.02 -17.18
N ALA A 17 2.05 -13.82 -17.57
CA ALA A 17 2.24 -13.46 -18.98
C ALA A 17 3.34 -14.30 -19.64
N LEU A 18 4.47 -14.52 -18.95
CA LEU A 18 5.55 -15.39 -19.40
C LEU A 18 5.09 -16.84 -19.60
N ILE A 19 4.23 -17.37 -18.72
CA ILE A 19 3.72 -18.75 -18.84
C ILE A 19 2.71 -18.87 -19.99
N VAL A 20 1.76 -17.93 -20.08
CA VAL A 20 0.68 -17.97 -21.07
C VAL A 20 1.21 -17.74 -22.48
N VAL A 21 2.05 -16.73 -22.66
CA VAL A 21 2.59 -16.34 -23.96
C VAL A 21 3.86 -17.12 -24.30
N GLY A 22 4.68 -17.41 -23.28
CA GLY A 22 6.01 -17.99 -23.43
C GLY A 22 7.12 -16.92 -23.43
N PRO A 23 8.25 -17.16 -22.74
CA PRO A 23 9.38 -16.21 -22.69
C PRO A 23 10.00 -15.91 -24.06
N GLU A 24 9.92 -16.87 -24.97
CA GLU A 24 10.49 -16.75 -26.33
C GLU A 24 9.63 -15.88 -27.25
N ARG A 25 8.33 -15.72 -26.95
CA ARG A 25 7.36 -15.05 -27.82
C ARG A 25 7.02 -13.63 -27.38
N LEU A 26 7.13 -13.35 -26.07
CA LEU A 26 6.97 -12.00 -25.53
C LEU A 26 7.85 -10.93 -26.20
N PRO A 27 9.17 -11.12 -26.42
CA PRO A 27 9.99 -10.08 -27.05
C PRO A 27 9.51 -9.75 -28.46
N GLY A 28 9.18 -10.76 -29.28
CA GLY A 28 8.62 -10.55 -30.62
C GLY A 28 7.27 -9.83 -30.59
N LEU A 29 6.37 -10.21 -29.66
CA LEU A 29 5.07 -9.55 -29.54
C LEU A 29 5.20 -8.07 -29.13
N ILE A 30 6.15 -7.75 -28.25
CA ILE A 30 6.42 -6.36 -27.87
C ILE A 30 6.93 -5.55 -29.07
N GLU A 31 7.77 -6.15 -29.91
CA GLU A 31 8.25 -5.51 -31.15
C GLU A 31 7.09 -5.23 -32.11
N ASP A 32 6.19 -6.19 -32.31
CA ASP A 32 5.01 -6.05 -33.16
C ASP A 32 4.07 -4.96 -32.64
N VAL A 33 3.75 -4.98 -31.34
CA VAL A 33 2.89 -3.97 -30.70
C VAL A 33 3.54 -2.59 -30.79
N ARG A 34 4.85 -2.49 -30.56
CA ARG A 34 5.57 -1.22 -30.67
C ARG A 34 5.56 -0.69 -32.10
N ALA A 35 5.78 -1.55 -33.08
CA ALA A 35 5.71 -1.20 -34.50
C ALA A 35 4.31 -0.73 -34.89
N ALA A 36 3.28 -1.44 -34.44
CA ALA A 36 1.88 -1.08 -34.67
C ALA A 36 1.53 0.28 -34.05
N ILE A 37 1.94 0.55 -32.80
CA ILE A 37 1.74 1.85 -32.15
C ILE A 37 2.47 2.95 -32.91
N PHE A 38 3.70 2.71 -33.37
CA PHE A 38 4.46 3.69 -34.12
C PHE A 38 3.81 4.00 -35.47
N ALA A 39 3.37 2.96 -36.19
CA ALA A 39 2.64 3.09 -37.44
C ALA A 39 1.32 3.86 -37.25
N ALA A 40 0.55 3.52 -36.21
CA ALA A 40 -0.70 4.21 -35.88
C ALA A 40 -0.45 5.69 -35.56
N ARG A 41 0.54 6.02 -34.72
CA ARG A 41 0.92 7.41 -34.43
C ARG A 41 1.31 8.16 -35.70
N ARG A 42 2.10 7.54 -36.58
CA ARG A 42 2.52 8.14 -37.85
C ARG A 42 1.33 8.36 -38.79
N ALA A 43 0.43 7.39 -38.89
CA ALA A 43 -0.79 7.50 -39.69
C ALA A 43 -1.70 8.63 -39.17
N ILE A 44 -1.93 8.70 -37.86
CA ILE A 44 -2.71 9.79 -37.24
C ILE A 44 -2.06 11.15 -37.51
N ASN A 45 -0.73 11.27 -37.35
CA ASN A 45 -0.02 12.52 -37.60
C ASN A 45 -0.07 12.95 -39.07
N ASN A 46 -0.01 11.99 -40.00
CA ASN A 46 -0.14 12.27 -41.44
C ASN A 46 -1.57 12.67 -41.80
N ALA A 47 -2.57 11.91 -41.34
CA ALA A 47 -3.98 12.23 -41.52
C ALA A 47 -4.31 13.61 -40.92
N LYS A 48 -3.80 13.94 -39.73
CA LYS A 48 -3.96 15.28 -39.15
C LYS A 48 -3.35 16.38 -40.02
N LYS A 49 -2.21 16.14 -40.67
CA LYS A 49 -1.61 17.12 -41.59
C LYS A 49 -2.45 17.35 -42.84
N GLU A 50 -3.05 16.28 -43.38
CA GLU A 50 -3.96 16.36 -44.55
C GLU A 50 -5.31 17.00 -44.16
N LEU A 51 -5.92 16.55 -43.07
CA LEU A 51 -7.23 17.00 -42.59
C LEU A 51 -7.22 18.44 -42.05
N ASN A 52 -6.12 18.90 -41.44
CA ASN A 52 -6.00 20.30 -41.00
C ASN A 52 -5.91 21.28 -42.19
N GLY A 53 -5.76 20.78 -43.42
CA GLY A 53 -5.84 21.56 -44.66
C GLY A 53 -7.26 21.67 -45.25
N GLU A 54 -8.15 20.69 -45.01
CA GLU A 54 -9.48 20.62 -45.67
C GLU A 54 -10.71 20.55 -44.73
N PHE A 55 -10.57 20.08 -43.48
CA PHE A 55 -11.69 19.75 -42.57
C PHE A 55 -11.64 20.48 -41.22
N GLY A 56 -11.20 21.75 -41.22
CA GLY A 56 -11.11 22.59 -40.02
C GLY A 56 -12.37 22.66 -39.13
N PRO A 57 -13.59 22.88 -39.67
CA PRO A 57 -14.79 23.00 -38.85
C PRO A 57 -15.39 21.66 -38.37
N GLU A 58 -15.25 20.57 -39.15
CA GLU A 58 -15.76 19.25 -38.74
C GLU A 58 -14.92 18.63 -37.62
N PHE A 59 -13.62 18.94 -37.55
CA PHE A 59 -12.75 18.47 -36.48
C PHE A 59 -13.05 19.13 -35.11
N ASP A 60 -13.64 20.32 -35.10
CA ASP A 60 -14.06 21.00 -33.85
C ASP A 60 -15.25 20.28 -33.20
N GLU A 61 -16.10 19.60 -33.97
CA GLU A 61 -17.18 18.77 -33.42
C GLU A 61 -16.64 17.51 -32.73
N PHE A 62 -15.51 16.95 -33.20
CA PHE A 62 -14.82 15.85 -32.55
C PHE A 62 -13.92 16.27 -31.39
N ARG A 63 -13.49 17.54 -31.32
CA ARG A 63 -12.73 18.05 -30.17
C ARG A 63 -13.56 18.04 -28.89
N LYS A 64 -14.83 18.44 -28.93
CA LYS A 64 -15.72 18.42 -27.76
C LYS A 64 -15.81 17.05 -27.05
N PRO A 65 -16.09 15.93 -27.75
CA PRO A 65 -16.11 14.61 -27.12
C PRO A 65 -14.71 14.14 -26.71
N LEU A 66 -13.65 14.50 -27.44
CA LEU A 66 -12.28 14.16 -27.05
C LEU A 66 -11.85 14.90 -25.78
N GLU A 67 -12.26 16.15 -25.60
CA GLU A 67 -12.02 16.92 -24.38
C GLU A 67 -12.75 16.31 -23.18
N GLN A 68 -13.99 15.84 -23.36
CA GLN A 68 -14.72 15.09 -22.34
C GLN A 68 -13.96 13.80 -21.95
N VAL A 69 -13.51 13.01 -22.93
CA VAL A 69 -12.71 11.80 -22.67
C VAL A 69 -11.38 12.13 -21.98
N ALA A 70 -10.73 13.22 -22.37
CA ALA A 70 -9.50 13.68 -21.73
C ALA A 70 -9.73 14.13 -20.28
N GLU A 71 -10.86 14.79 -20.00
CA GLU A 71 -11.29 15.15 -18.65
C GLU A 71 -11.53 13.90 -17.78
N TYR A 72 -12.26 12.90 -18.29
CA TYR A 72 -12.43 11.61 -17.61
C TYR A 72 -11.12 10.89 -17.35
N THR A 73 -10.17 10.95 -18.30
CA THR A 73 -8.85 10.33 -18.13
C THR A 73 -8.01 11.04 -17.06
N ARG A 74 -8.14 12.36 -16.93
CA ARG A 74 -7.44 13.18 -15.91
C ARG A 74 -7.95 12.91 -14.49
N LEU A 75 -9.24 12.62 -14.33
CA LEU A 75 -9.85 12.19 -13.05
C LEU A 75 -9.34 10.81 -12.59
N GLY A 76 -8.68 10.07 -13.48
CA GLY A 76 -8.22 8.71 -13.23
C GLY A 76 -9.38 7.71 -13.16
N PRO A 77 -9.09 6.40 -13.13
CA PRO A 77 -10.11 5.36 -13.22
C PRO A 77 -11.09 5.35 -12.05
N ARG A 78 -10.68 5.79 -10.84
CA ARG A 78 -11.62 6.02 -9.73
C ARG A 78 -12.53 7.21 -10.02
N GLY A 79 -11.98 8.38 -10.33
CA GLY A 79 -12.79 9.58 -10.59
C GLY A 79 -13.68 9.50 -11.83
N ALA A 80 -13.28 8.75 -12.86
CA ALA A 80 -14.12 8.46 -14.02
C ALA A 80 -15.35 7.60 -13.63
N LEU A 81 -15.16 6.57 -12.79
CA LEU A 81 -16.26 5.74 -12.29
C LEU A 81 -17.14 6.53 -11.30
N THR A 82 -16.56 7.33 -10.41
CA THR A 82 -17.31 8.25 -9.54
C THR A 82 -18.18 9.18 -10.36
N LYS A 83 -17.62 9.80 -11.40
CA LYS A 83 -18.37 10.76 -12.22
C LYS A 83 -19.45 10.10 -13.08
N ALA A 84 -19.20 8.88 -13.56
CA ALA A 84 -20.14 8.17 -14.42
C ALA A 84 -21.30 7.50 -13.65
N LEU A 85 -21.04 6.98 -12.44
CA LEU A 85 -22.01 6.19 -11.68
C LEU A 85 -22.62 6.93 -10.48
N PHE A 86 -21.87 7.87 -9.91
CA PHE A 86 -22.22 8.59 -8.68
C PHE A 86 -22.26 10.11 -8.88
N ASP A 87 -22.25 10.57 -10.13
CA ASP A 87 -22.21 12.00 -10.54
C ASP A 87 -21.08 12.83 -9.87
N GLY A 88 -20.04 12.17 -9.38
CA GLY A 88 -18.93 12.82 -8.66
C GLY A 88 -19.03 12.73 -7.12
N ASP A 89 -20.00 11.98 -6.58
CA ASP A 89 -20.04 11.65 -5.16
C ASP A 89 -19.06 10.52 -4.81
N ASP A 90 -17.86 10.91 -4.36
CA ASP A 90 -16.83 9.98 -3.93
C ASP A 90 -17.17 9.24 -2.62
N SER A 91 -18.11 9.75 -1.82
CA SER A 91 -18.46 9.14 -0.52
C SER A 91 -19.17 7.80 -0.69
N ALA A 92 -20.08 7.70 -1.67
CA ALA A 92 -20.76 6.45 -1.99
C ALA A 92 -19.79 5.35 -2.44
N LEU A 93 -18.70 5.69 -3.13
CA LEU A 93 -17.68 4.71 -3.55
C LEU A 93 -16.72 4.30 -2.44
N ASP A 94 -16.49 5.20 -1.49
CA ASP A 94 -15.62 5.02 -0.34
C ASP A 94 -16.26 4.08 0.71
N ASP A 95 -17.59 4.08 0.82
CA ASP A 95 -18.35 3.11 1.62
C ASP A 95 -18.22 1.66 1.10
N PHE A 96 -18.00 1.48 -0.21
CA PHE A 96 -17.71 0.17 -0.82
C PHE A 96 -16.22 -0.18 -0.82
N ASP A 97 -15.34 0.64 -0.24
CA ASP A 97 -13.91 0.33 -0.17
C ASP A 97 -13.68 -0.84 0.81
N PRO A 98 -13.16 -2.00 0.34
CA PRO A 98 -12.93 -3.16 1.18
C PRO A 98 -11.98 -2.86 2.36
N GLN A 99 -11.11 -1.85 2.24
CA GLN A 99 -10.24 -1.45 3.35
C GLN A 99 -11.01 -0.77 4.50
N ARG A 100 -12.12 -0.08 4.21
CA ARG A 100 -13.00 0.50 5.24
C ARG A 100 -13.88 -0.55 5.87
N LEU A 101 -14.48 -1.42 5.05
CA LEU A 101 -15.27 -2.56 5.50
C LEU A 101 -14.45 -3.52 6.38
N MET A 102 -13.13 -3.65 6.15
CA MET A 102 -12.23 -4.40 7.04
C MET A 102 -11.83 -3.64 8.32
N ARG A 103 -11.87 -2.30 8.32
CA ARG A 103 -11.49 -1.46 9.48
C ARG A 103 -12.66 -1.22 10.44
N GLU A 104 -13.90 -1.38 9.99
CA GLU A 104 -15.06 -1.53 10.87
C GLU A 104 -14.99 -2.88 11.60
N ASP A 105 -14.07 -2.97 12.56
CA ASP A 105 -14.11 -3.96 13.62
C ASP A 105 -15.37 -3.66 14.47
N PRO A 106 -16.32 -4.60 14.65
CA PRO A 106 -17.53 -4.41 15.47
C PRO A 106 -17.29 -4.01 16.95
N ARG A 107 -16.02 -3.82 17.35
CA ARG A 107 -15.56 -3.37 18.67
C ARG A 107 -15.74 -1.86 18.92
N ASP A 108 -15.97 -1.05 17.89
CA ASP A 108 -16.25 0.39 18.02
C ASP A 108 -17.76 0.71 18.01
N THR A 109 -18.60 -0.23 18.45
CA THR A 109 -19.94 0.11 18.92
C THR A 109 -19.83 0.79 20.28
N PRO A 110 -20.48 1.96 20.54
CA PRO A 110 -20.49 2.62 21.85
C PRO A 110 -20.95 1.71 23.00
N ASP A 111 -21.71 0.66 22.67
CA ASP A 111 -22.23 -0.35 23.60
C ASP A 111 -21.20 -1.42 24.03
N ALA A 112 -20.09 -1.61 23.30
CA ALA A 112 -19.09 -2.63 23.64
C ALA A 112 -18.19 -2.24 24.83
N ARG A 113 -18.09 -0.94 25.18
CA ARG A 113 -17.35 -0.47 26.38
C ARG A 113 -17.98 -0.86 27.71
N ARG A 114 -19.23 -1.35 27.73
CA ARG A 114 -19.91 -1.75 28.99
C ARG A 114 -19.71 -3.22 29.36
N ARG A 115 -18.99 -4.01 28.57
CA ARG A 115 -18.78 -5.46 28.83
C ARG A 115 -17.33 -5.89 28.65
N THR A 116 -16.43 -5.39 29.48
CA THR A 116 -15.15 -6.04 29.74
C THR A 116 -15.14 -6.59 31.16
N PRO A 117 -15.07 -7.91 31.37
CA PRO A 117 -14.62 -8.48 32.63
C PRO A 117 -13.14 -8.09 32.81
N GLN A 118 -12.86 -7.37 33.88
CA GLN A 118 -11.51 -6.98 34.27
C GLN A 118 -10.69 -8.21 34.68
N PRO A 119 -9.53 -8.50 34.08
CA PRO A 119 -8.62 -9.52 34.58
C PRO A 119 -7.91 -9.02 35.85
N GLN A 120 -8.15 -9.67 36.98
CA GLN A 120 -7.37 -9.50 38.22
C GLN A 120 -6.01 -10.19 38.10
N PRO A 121 -4.89 -9.52 38.40
CA PRO A 121 -3.59 -10.18 38.57
C PRO A 121 -3.39 -10.55 40.04
N SER A 122 -3.51 -11.82 40.40
CA SER A 122 -3.09 -12.30 41.74
C SER A 122 -2.79 -13.80 41.80
N GLN A 123 -1.73 -14.26 41.11
CA GLN A 123 -1.11 -15.55 41.41
C GLN A 123 0.40 -15.55 41.09
N GLN A 124 1.21 -14.77 41.82
CA GLN A 124 2.68 -14.92 41.81
C GLN A 124 3.35 -14.83 43.20
N GLN A 125 2.61 -14.68 44.31
CA GLN A 125 3.21 -14.44 45.63
C GLN A 125 3.33 -15.68 46.55
N ALA A 126 2.98 -16.89 46.10
CA ALA A 126 2.88 -18.06 46.98
C ALA A 126 4.12 -18.97 47.07
N TRP A 127 5.21 -18.72 46.33
CA TRP A 127 6.33 -19.67 46.22
C TRP A 127 7.65 -19.23 46.86
N GLN A 128 7.69 -18.20 47.70
CA GLN A 128 8.93 -17.68 48.29
C GLN A 128 9.06 -17.85 49.82
N GLN A 129 8.10 -18.46 50.52
CA GLN A 129 8.07 -18.46 52.00
C GLN A 129 8.62 -19.73 52.67
N ASN A 130 9.38 -20.59 51.99
CA ASN A 130 9.95 -21.78 52.64
C ASN A 130 11.40 -22.04 52.22
N GLN A 131 12.33 -21.31 52.83
CA GLN A 131 13.76 -21.66 52.84
C GLN A 131 14.32 -21.52 54.26
N PRO A 132 14.93 -22.56 54.85
CA PRO A 132 15.54 -22.47 56.18
C PRO A 132 16.84 -21.65 56.15
N ASN A 133 17.00 -20.75 57.12
CA ASN A 133 18.13 -19.85 57.29
C ASN A 133 19.34 -20.59 57.93
N PRO A 134 20.58 -20.47 57.43
CA PRO A 134 21.78 -20.86 58.18
C PRO A 134 22.24 -19.74 59.14
N PRO A 135 22.99 -20.07 60.22
CA PRO A 135 23.30 -19.11 61.30
C PRO A 135 24.34 -18.06 60.88
N GLN A 136 24.14 -16.83 61.35
CA GLN A 136 25.03 -15.67 61.18
C GLN A 136 26.16 -15.69 62.24
N SER A 137 27.38 -15.32 61.84
CA SER A 137 28.48 -14.94 62.74
C SER A 137 28.73 -13.42 62.62
N PRO A 138 29.07 -12.71 63.71
CA PRO A 138 29.05 -11.25 63.72
C PRO A 138 30.41 -10.58 63.42
N ASP A 139 30.28 -9.34 62.95
CA ASP A 139 31.16 -8.17 63.05
C ASP A 139 32.54 -8.15 62.34
N ASP A 140 32.70 -7.24 61.37
CA ASP A 140 33.55 -6.04 61.52
C ASP A 140 33.61 -5.19 60.21
N THR A 141 33.28 -3.90 60.33
CA THR A 141 33.55 -2.80 59.35
C THR A 141 35.03 -2.37 59.36
N PRO A 142 35.56 -1.43 58.51
CA PRO A 142 35.11 -0.82 57.22
C PRO A 142 36.25 -0.71 56.14
N LYS A 143 35.97 -0.03 54.99
CA LYS A 143 36.88 0.87 54.19
C LYS A 143 37.40 0.37 52.82
N GLY A 144 37.34 1.26 51.81
CA GLY A 144 38.17 1.24 50.58
C GLY A 144 37.36 1.39 49.28
N ASP A 145 37.19 2.60 48.73
CA ASP A 145 38.04 3.22 47.68
C ASP A 145 37.76 2.67 46.26
N TYR A 146 37.00 3.43 45.47
CA TYR A 146 36.65 3.10 44.08
C TYR A 146 37.73 3.66 43.15
N GLY A 147 38.73 2.83 42.87
CA GLY A 147 39.74 3.08 41.85
C GLY A 147 39.75 1.95 40.83
N THR A 148 39.63 2.35 39.56
CA THR A 148 40.11 1.66 38.34
C THR A 148 39.39 0.39 37.85
N GLY A 149 38.96 0.43 36.59
CA GLY A 149 38.60 -0.76 35.82
C GLY A 149 37.54 -0.47 34.77
N GLY A 150 37.98 -0.15 33.55
CA GLY A 150 37.12 0.21 32.42
C GLY A 150 36.07 -0.83 32.05
N GLY A 151 34.83 -0.38 31.90
CA GLY A 151 33.74 -1.13 31.27
C GLY A 151 33.46 -0.56 29.89
N PHE A 152 33.78 -1.35 28.87
CA PHE A 152 33.42 -1.11 27.47
C PHE A 152 31.90 -0.91 27.31
N SER A 153 31.50 0.07 26.50
CA SER A 153 30.10 0.38 26.16
C SER A 153 29.73 -0.29 24.83
N TRP A 154 28.56 -0.94 24.78
CA TRP A 154 27.98 -1.60 23.61
C TRP A 154 27.47 -0.63 22.52
N ALA A 155 28.03 0.57 22.44
CA ALA A 155 27.75 1.58 21.42
C ALA A 155 28.69 1.52 20.19
N ASP A 156 29.57 0.52 20.15
CA ASP A 156 30.54 0.22 19.08
C ASP A 156 30.35 -1.26 18.60
N ILE A 157 29.13 -1.80 18.49
CA ILE A 157 28.23 -1.81 17.31
C ILE A 157 28.94 -2.13 15.98
N THR A 158 28.88 -3.41 15.62
CA THR A 158 28.30 -3.87 14.35
C THR A 158 27.05 -4.68 14.65
#